data_AF-A0A6A5S557-F1
#
_entry.id   AF-A0A6A5S557-F1
#
_cell.length_a   1.000
_cell.length_b   1.000
_cell.length_c   1.000
_cell.angle_alpha   90.00
_cell.angle_beta   90.00
_cell.angle_gamma   90.00
#
_symmetry.space_group_name_H-M   'P 1'
#
loop_
_entity.id
_entity.type
_entity.pdbx_description
1 polymer ?
#
loop_
_entity_poly.entity_id
_entity_poly.type
_entity_poly.pdbx_seq_one_letter_code
_entity_poly.pdbx_strand_id
1 'polypeptide(L)' 'GNWVDNLHLALWADRVTVKRSTGETPTYLISGREHVLPIELSIPTWQTLQWDKVRDTEELVA' A
#
# COMPACT_ATOMS: atom_id res chain seq x y z
N GLY A 1 -20.95 20.82 4.14
CA GLY A 1 -19.75 20.01 4.44
C GLY A 1 -19.78 18.80 3.55
N ASN A 2 -18.65 18.45 2.92
CA ASN A 2 -18.62 17.45 1.84
C ASN A 2 -18.34 16.05 2.40
N TRP A 3 -18.99 15.68 3.52
CA TRP A 3 -18.68 14.43 4.24
C TRP A 3 -18.97 13.20 3.39
N VAL A 4 -20.14 13.17 2.74
CA VAL A 4 -20.53 12.05 1.87
C VAL A 4 -19.53 11.85 0.74
N ASP A 5 -19.08 12.96 0.12
CA ASP A 5 -18.09 12.92 -0.95
C ASP A 5 -16.73 12.39 -0.45
N ASN A 6 -16.34 12.65 0.80
CA ASN A 6 -15.06 12.23 1.37
C ASN A 6 -15.10 10.87 2.10
N LEU A 7 -16.28 10.25 2.24
CA LEU A 7 -16.46 9.02 3.02
C LEU A 7 -15.54 7.89 2.53
N HIS A 8 -15.40 7.75 1.21
CA HIS A 8 -14.56 6.72 0.61
C HIS A 8 -13.07 6.91 0.93
N LEU A 9 -12.60 8.17 0.96
CA LEU A 9 -11.22 8.50 1.34
C LEU A 9 -10.97 8.22 2.82
N ALA A 10 -11.94 8.56 3.69
CA ALA A 10 -11.84 8.27 5.12
C ALA A 10 -11.76 6.75 5.37
N LEU A 11 -12.60 5.95 4.71
CA LEU A 11 -12.56 4.50 4.80
C LEU A 11 -11.26 3.90 4.24
N TRP A 12 -10.72 4.46 3.15
CA TRP A 12 -9.43 4.04 2.63
C TRP A 12 -8.31 4.29 3.64
N ALA A 13 -8.21 5.52 4.15
CA ALA A 13 -7.22 5.90 5.15
C ALA A 13 -7.30 5.00 6.39
N ASP A 14 -8.51 4.69 6.85
CA ASP A 14 -8.72 3.81 8.01
C ASP A 14 -8.15 2.39 7.80
N ARG A 15 -8.26 1.85 6.58
CA ARG A 15 -7.81 0.49 6.23
C ARG A 15 -6.31 0.36 6.00
N VAL A 16 -5.66 1.43 5.57
CA VAL A 16 -4.21 1.43 5.26
C VAL A 16 -3.36 2.06 6.37
N THR A 17 -3.98 2.57 7.44
CA THR A 17 -3.27 3.12 8.58
C THR A 17 -3.06 2.07 9.66
N VAL A 18 -1.84 1.99 10.17
CA VAL A 18 -1.48 1.12 11.30
C VAL A 18 -2.35 1.43 12.52
N LYS A 19 -3.00 0.41 13.09
CA LYS A 19 -3.79 0.57 14.30
C LYS A 19 -2.91 0.37 15.53
N ARG A 20 -3.04 1.27 16.51
CA ARG A 20 -2.30 1.19 17.79
C ARG A 20 -2.55 -0.13 18.53
N SER A 21 -3.75 -0.69 18.42
CA SER A 21 -4.14 -1.91 19.14
C SER A 21 -3.45 -3.17 18.63
N THR A 22 -3.19 -3.26 17.33
CA THR A 22 -2.61 -4.44 16.67
C THR A 22 -1.17 -4.22 16.23
N GLY A 23 -0.72 -2.97 16.10
CA GLY A 23 0.57 -2.63 15.50
C GLY A 23 0.61 -2.77 13.98
N GLU A 24 -0.50 -3.20 13.37
CA GLU A 24 -0.60 -3.54 11.95
C GLU A 24 -1.75 -2.79 11.26
N THR A 25 -1.73 -2.69 9.94
CA THR A 25 -2.85 -2.16 9.16
C THR A 25 -4.00 -3.19 9.09
N PRO A 26 -5.27 -2.74 9.03
CA PRO A 26 -6.39 -3.65 8.84
C PRO A 26 -6.30 -4.47 7.55
N THR A 27 -5.73 -3.90 6.48
CA THR A 27 -5.52 -4.68 5.25
C THR A 27 -4.58 -5.84 5.46
N TYR A 28 -3.44 -5.61 6.11
CA TYR A 28 -2.45 -6.65 6.33
C TYR A 28 -3.05 -7.82 7.11
N LEU A 29 -3.90 -7.55 8.09
CA LEU A 29 -4.59 -8.59 8.86
C LEU A 29 -5.60 -9.41 8.05
N ILE A 30 -6.18 -8.86 6.98
CA ILE A 30 -7.19 -9.53 6.15
C ILE A 30 -6.54 -10.34 5.03
N SER A 31 -5.57 -9.76 4.33
CA SER A 31 -4.97 -10.35 3.12
C SER A 31 -3.56 -10.88 3.32
N GLY A 32 -2.94 -10.62 4.48
CA GLY A 32 -1.53 -10.90 4.74
C GLY A 32 -0.57 -9.96 3.98
N ARG A 33 -1.08 -8.90 3.34
CA ARG A 33 -0.28 -7.96 2.54
C ARG A 33 -0.81 -6.53 2.67
N GLU A 34 0.09 -5.57 2.55
CA GLU A 34 -0.27 -4.16 2.45
C GLU A 34 -0.91 -3.85 1.09
N HIS A 35 -1.89 -2.94 1.07
CA HIS A 35 -2.40 -2.39 -0.17
C HIS A 35 -1.38 -1.43 -0.78
N VAL A 36 -1.31 -1.42 -2.11
CA VAL A 36 -0.55 -0.42 -2.86
C VAL A 36 -1.14 0.96 -2.59
N LEU A 37 -0.33 1.88 -2.08
CA LEU A 37 -0.71 3.25 -1.82
C LEU A 37 -0.61 4.09 -3.12
N PRO A 38 -1.42 5.15 -3.27
CA PRO A 38 -1.35 6.02 -4.44
C PRO A 38 0.04 6.61 -4.70
N ILE A 39 0.81 6.92 -3.65
CA ILE A 39 2.17 7.44 -3.78
C ILE A 39 3.14 6.43 -4.40
N GLU A 40 2.90 5.13 -4.21
CA GLU A 40 3.76 4.07 -4.72
C GLU A 40 3.63 3.88 -6.25
N LEU A 41 2.59 4.49 -6.83
CA LEU A 41 2.44 4.58 -8.29
C LEU A 41 3.33 5.68 -8.88
N SER A 42 3.66 6.71 -8.10
CA SER A 42 4.57 7.79 -8.49
C SER A 42 6.02 7.48 -8.10
N ILE A 43 6.21 6.84 -6.94
CA ILE A 43 7.52 6.45 -6.41
C ILE A 43 7.47 4.95 -6.19
N PRO A 44 7.99 4.15 -7.14
CA PRO A 44 7.92 2.69 -7.04
C PRO A 44 8.52 2.19 -5.72
N THR A 45 7.78 1.32 -5.05
CA THR A 45 8.26 0.58 -3.88
C THR A 45 8.34 -0.90 -4.24
N TRP A 46 8.81 -1.74 -3.31
CA TRP A 46 8.89 -3.17 -3.52
C TRP A 46 7.55 -3.81 -3.97
N GLN A 47 6.41 -3.20 -3.63
CA GLN A 47 5.10 -3.66 -4.06
C GLN A 47 4.76 -3.34 -5.52
N THR A 48 5.35 -2.29 -6.09
CA THR A 48 5.03 -1.75 -7.42
C THR A 48 6.19 -1.82 -8.42
N LEU A 49 7.34 -2.38 -8.03
CA LEU A 49 8.45 -2.67 -8.95
C LEU A 49 8.02 -3.65 -10.06
N GLN A 50 8.58 -3.46 -11.25
CA GLN A 50 8.34 -4.30 -12.43
C GLN A 50 9.16 -5.59 -12.34
N TRP A 51 8.83 -6.43 -11.37
CA TRP A 51 9.53 -7.68 -11.09
C TRP A 51 9.62 -8.61 -12.30
N ASP A 52 8.65 -8.53 -13.22
CA ASP A 52 8.62 -9.26 -14.49
C ASP A 52 9.79 -8.91 -15.43
N LYS A 53 10.42 -7.75 -15.23
CA LYS A 53 11.55 -7.29 -16.04
C LYS A 53 12.91 -7.61 -15.45
N VAL A 54 12.96 -8.00 -14.18
CA VAL A 54 14.20 -8.39 -13.52
C VAL A 54 14.58 -9.79 -13.99
N ARG A 55 15.77 -9.94 -14.55
CA ARG A 55 16.26 -11.21 -15.13
C ARG A 55 17.42 -11.82 -14.37
N ASP A 56 18.21 -11.01 -13.68
CA ASP A 56 19.38 -11.47 -12.92
C ASP A 56 19.49 -10.78 -11.55
N THR A 57 20.48 -11.22 -10.77
CA THR A 57 20.72 -10.69 -9.41
C THR A 57 21.37 -9.31 -9.40
N GLU A 58 22.00 -8.90 -10.49
CA GLU A 58 22.64 -7.57 -10.59
C GLU A 58 21.57 -6.49 -10.79
N GLU A 59 20.54 -6.80 -11.57
CA GLU A 59 19.36 -5.95 -11.79
C GLU A 59 18.49 -5.76 -10.52
N LEU A 60 18.64 -6.61 -9.49
CA LEU A 60 17.90 -6.47 -8.22
C LEU A 60 18.39 -5.31 -7.34
N VAL A 61 19.63 -4.86 -7.54
CA VAL A 61 20.33 -3.89 -6.67
C VAL A 61 20.67 -2.57 -7.37
N ALA A 62 20.34 -2.45 -8.66
CA ALA A 62 20.54 -1.26 -9.49
C ALA A 62 19.40 -0.24 -9.33
#